data_AF-A0A257I4C4-F1
#
_entry.id   AF-A0A257I4C4-F1
#
_cell.length_a   1.000
_cell.length_b   1.000
_cell.length_c   1.000
_cell.angle_alpha   90.00
_cell.angle_beta   90.00
_cell.angle_gamma   90.00
#
_symmetry.space_group_name_H-M   'P 1'
#
loop_
_entity.id
_entity.type
_entity.pdbx_description
1 polymer ?
#
loop_
_entity_poly.entity_id
_entity_poly.type
_entity_poly.pdbx_seq_one_letter_code
_entity_poly.pdbx_strand_id
1 'polypeptide(L)'
;MKKILNIFSVAAILLFAVSCKKTDNSNPLTDINNFGKGAYITLASNINLNLNYAQVATSKVGVKVNQYNNGNDVDKIKVFVVQGSNANPTSWKLVKTVTYAGEGTELSATGAEIATALGVAPAALTPGNFYTFYNQVITKSGETYDISNINSALESGSFYGVCFRWTASVVCPFVAPMAGNYKVIQDDWADWSPGDIVKVTDGPGANQLNLGQVWPNSAYGNVTSTPLVVTVDPATGSCTIPASPAGVFWATGYPGSASTGAGSSGLVFSCTGRISLSIRLLYNGGDQGFNKLILQKQ
;
A
#
# COMPACT_ATOMS: atom_id res chain seq x y z
N MET A 1 -36.13 -70.13 -37.95
CA MET A 1 -35.00 -69.32 -37.43
C MET A 1 -34.97 -67.88 -37.97
N LYS A 2 -35.16 -67.63 -39.29
CA LYS A 2 -35.17 -66.25 -39.85
C LYS A 2 -36.21 -65.29 -39.24
N LYS A 3 -37.41 -65.77 -38.88
CA LYS A 3 -38.47 -64.94 -38.28
C LYS A 3 -38.19 -64.52 -36.82
N ILE A 4 -37.44 -65.32 -36.07
CA ILE A 4 -37.08 -65.03 -34.67
C ILE A 4 -35.88 -64.06 -34.63
N LEU A 5 -34.94 -64.20 -35.56
CA LEU A 5 -33.80 -63.28 -35.68
C LEU A 5 -34.26 -61.85 -36.04
N ASN A 6 -35.26 -61.71 -36.93
CA ASN A 6 -35.80 -60.39 -37.30
C ASN A 6 -36.51 -59.68 -36.14
N ILE A 7 -37.18 -60.42 -35.25
CA ILE A 7 -37.86 -59.83 -34.07
C ILE A 7 -36.81 -59.34 -33.06
N PHE A 8 -35.73 -60.08 -32.83
CA PHE A 8 -34.63 -59.64 -31.97
C PHE A 8 -33.89 -58.42 -32.53
N SER A 9 -33.67 -58.36 -33.84
CA SER A 9 -33.04 -57.18 -34.47
C SER A 9 -33.89 -55.92 -34.40
N VAL A 10 -35.21 -56.04 -34.55
CA VAL A 10 -36.13 -54.88 -34.44
C VAL A 10 -36.27 -54.42 -32.97
N ALA A 11 -36.34 -55.36 -32.01
CA ALA A 11 -36.38 -55.03 -30.58
C ALA A 11 -35.07 -54.37 -30.11
N ALA A 12 -33.91 -54.82 -30.59
CA ALA A 12 -32.62 -54.21 -30.28
C ALA A 12 -32.52 -52.78 -30.82
N ILE A 13 -32.96 -52.53 -32.07
CA ILE A 13 -32.95 -51.18 -32.67
C ILE A 13 -33.90 -50.22 -31.92
N LEU A 14 -35.06 -50.70 -31.46
CA LEU A 14 -35.98 -49.91 -30.64
C LEU A 14 -35.40 -49.58 -29.25
N LEU A 15 -34.61 -50.47 -28.64
CA LEU A 15 -33.92 -50.23 -27.37
C LEU A 15 -32.79 -49.19 -27.49
N PHE A 16 -32.09 -49.11 -28.63
CA PHE A 16 -31.08 -48.09 -28.88
C PHE A 16 -31.67 -46.70 -29.23
N ALA A 17 -32.89 -46.64 -29.76
CA ALA A 17 -33.56 -45.38 -30.08
C ALA A 17 -34.08 -44.63 -28.84
N VAL A 18 -34.32 -45.31 -27.71
CA VAL A 18 -34.74 -44.68 -26.44
C VAL A 18 -33.57 -44.27 -25.56
N SER A 19 -32.40 -44.91 -25.71
CA SER A 19 -31.19 -44.62 -24.91
C SER A 19 -30.42 -43.37 -25.35
N CYS A 20 -30.82 -42.75 -26.46
CA CYS A 20 -30.22 -41.52 -26.98
C CYS A 20 -31.23 -40.38 -27.12
N LYS A 21 -32.28 -40.33 -26.30
CA LYS A 21 -32.84 -39.02 -25.96
C LYS A 21 -31.84 -38.38 -25.01
N LYS A 22 -30.97 -37.53 -25.56
CA LYS A 22 -30.34 -36.45 -24.79
C LYS A 22 -31.50 -35.59 -24.31
N THR A 23 -32.12 -36.00 -23.20
CA THR A 23 -32.97 -35.11 -22.44
C THR A 23 -32.12 -33.90 -22.10
N ASP A 24 -32.71 -32.72 -22.17
CA ASP A 24 -32.08 -31.44 -21.80
C ASP A 24 -31.71 -31.38 -20.30
N ASN A 25 -31.33 -32.50 -19.70
CA ASN A 25 -30.70 -32.57 -18.40
C ASN A 25 -29.28 -32.05 -18.58
N SER A 26 -29.12 -30.74 -18.33
CA SER A 26 -27.86 -30.17 -17.91
C SER A 26 -27.22 -31.14 -16.92
N ASN A 27 -26.04 -31.67 -17.27
CA ASN A 27 -25.29 -32.50 -16.34
C ASN A 27 -25.18 -31.67 -15.04
N PRO A 28 -25.63 -32.21 -13.89
CA PRO A 28 -25.71 -31.40 -12.69
C PRO A 28 -24.35 -30.86 -12.23
N LEU A 29 -23.25 -31.47 -12.69
CA LEU A 29 -21.88 -31.00 -12.46
C LEU A 29 -21.41 -29.88 -13.40
N THR A 30 -22.22 -29.52 -14.39
CA THR A 30 -21.92 -28.48 -15.39
C THR A 30 -22.87 -27.29 -15.32
N ASP A 31 -24.00 -27.44 -14.62
CA ASP A 31 -24.93 -26.35 -14.40
C ASP A 31 -24.39 -25.46 -13.28
N ILE A 32 -24.12 -24.20 -13.59
CA ILE A 32 -23.59 -23.24 -12.62
C ILE A 32 -24.53 -23.03 -11.43
N ASN A 33 -25.83 -23.30 -11.60
CA ASN A 33 -26.82 -23.21 -10.54
C ASN A 33 -26.69 -24.33 -9.49
N ASN A 34 -25.94 -25.39 -9.79
CA ASN A 34 -25.67 -26.48 -8.87
C ASN A 34 -24.37 -26.27 -8.08
N PHE A 35 -23.58 -25.24 -8.39
CA PHE A 35 -22.46 -24.84 -7.53
C PHE A 35 -22.96 -23.95 -6.39
N GLY A 36 -22.41 -24.17 -5.20
CA GLY A 36 -22.65 -23.27 -4.07
C GLY A 36 -22.20 -21.85 -4.41
N LYS A 37 -22.96 -20.85 -3.98
CA LYS A 37 -22.59 -19.44 -4.09
C LYS A 37 -21.75 -19.06 -2.87
N GLY A 38 -20.63 -18.36 -3.12
CA GLY A 38 -19.86 -17.70 -2.07
C GLY A 38 -20.26 -16.24 -1.89
N ALA A 39 -19.57 -15.52 -1.00
CA ALA A 39 -19.70 -14.07 -0.87
C ALA A 39 -18.33 -13.39 -0.83
N TYR A 40 -18.23 -12.22 -1.45
CA TYR A 40 -17.08 -11.34 -1.30
C TYR A 40 -17.51 -9.88 -1.45
N ILE A 41 -16.63 -8.99 -1.00
CA ILE A 41 -16.78 -7.54 -1.12
C ILE A 41 -15.79 -7.02 -2.16
N THR A 42 -16.19 -5.97 -2.87
CA THR A 42 -15.39 -5.27 -3.87
C THR A 42 -15.01 -3.89 -3.36
N LEU A 43 -13.83 -3.42 -3.75
CA LEU A 43 -13.38 -2.07 -3.43
C LEU A 43 -14.18 -1.06 -4.26
N ALA A 44 -14.98 -0.22 -3.61
CA ALA A 44 -15.67 0.88 -4.27
C ALA A 44 -14.75 2.11 -4.39
N SER A 45 -14.09 2.50 -3.29
CA SER A 45 -13.12 3.59 -3.27
C SER A 45 -12.29 3.61 -1.98
N ASN A 46 -11.16 4.31 -2.03
CA ASN A 46 -10.37 4.61 -0.83
C ASN A 46 -10.93 5.86 -0.15
N ILE A 47 -11.03 5.85 1.18
CA ILE A 47 -11.36 7.06 1.96
C ILE A 47 -10.06 7.78 2.31
N ASN A 48 -9.16 7.07 2.99
CA ASN A 48 -7.82 7.50 3.32
C ASN A 48 -6.99 6.26 3.70
N LEU A 49 -5.76 6.16 3.20
CA LEU A 49 -4.85 5.05 3.52
C LEU A 49 -3.64 5.51 4.35
N ASN A 50 -3.65 6.76 4.82
CA ASN A 50 -2.53 7.39 5.49
C ASN A 50 -2.91 7.78 6.92
N LEU A 51 -2.36 7.09 7.92
CA LEU A 51 -2.45 7.51 9.32
C LEU A 51 -1.50 8.68 9.55
N ASN A 52 -2.04 9.85 9.87
CA ASN A 52 -1.24 11.03 10.21
C ASN A 52 -0.65 10.87 11.61
N TYR A 53 0.67 10.68 11.71
CA TYR A 53 1.36 10.48 12.97
C TYR A 53 1.18 11.63 13.97
N ALA A 54 1.09 12.88 13.49
CA ALA A 54 0.91 14.05 14.35
C ALA A 54 -0.40 13.99 15.15
N GLN A 55 -1.38 13.23 14.66
CA GLN A 55 -2.68 13.02 15.28
C GLN A 55 -3.02 11.51 15.25
N VAL A 56 -2.03 10.66 15.51
CA VAL A 56 -2.13 9.22 15.19
C VAL A 56 -3.32 8.54 15.85
N ALA A 57 -3.65 8.91 17.09
CA ALA A 57 -4.77 8.33 17.81
C ALA A 57 -6.12 8.61 17.14
N THR A 58 -6.32 9.80 16.58
CA THR A 58 -7.59 10.25 16.00
C THR A 58 -7.63 10.16 14.47
N SER A 59 -6.47 10.02 13.82
CA SER A 59 -6.38 9.82 12.37
C SER A 59 -7.11 8.55 11.96
N LYS A 60 -7.92 8.65 10.90
CA LYS A 60 -8.77 7.58 10.39
C LYS A 60 -8.29 7.11 9.03
N VAL A 61 -8.19 5.80 8.85
CA VAL A 61 -7.97 5.14 7.57
C VAL A 61 -9.15 4.24 7.23
N GLY A 62 -9.40 4.02 5.95
CA GLY A 62 -10.51 3.19 5.52
C GLY A 62 -10.75 3.19 4.03
N VAL A 63 -11.65 2.30 3.66
CA VAL A 63 -12.14 2.07 2.29
C VAL A 63 -13.66 1.99 2.32
N LYS A 64 -14.28 2.21 1.16
CA LYS A 64 -15.68 1.91 0.90
C LYS A 64 -15.77 0.63 0.09
N VAL A 65 -16.73 -0.23 0.42
CA VAL A 65 -16.92 -1.52 -0.24
C VAL A 65 -18.36 -1.74 -0.66
N ASN A 66 -18.51 -2.56 -1.70
CA ASN A 66 -19.80 -3.06 -2.17
C ASN A 66 -19.81 -4.59 -2.10
N GLN A 67 -20.97 -5.18 -1.85
CA GLN A 67 -21.12 -6.64 -2.02
C GLN A 67 -21.07 -7.02 -3.49
N TYR A 68 -20.60 -8.23 -3.78
CA TYR A 68 -20.75 -8.80 -5.12
C TYR A 68 -22.19 -9.23 -5.37
N ASN A 69 -22.82 -8.68 -6.41
CA ASN A 69 -24.27 -8.82 -6.64
C ASN A 69 -24.75 -10.25 -6.97
N ASN A 70 -23.86 -11.16 -7.39
CA ASN A 70 -24.22 -12.55 -7.71
C ASN A 70 -23.81 -13.57 -6.62
N GLY A 71 -23.34 -13.09 -5.46
CA GLY A 71 -22.97 -13.92 -4.30
C GLY A 71 -24.08 -14.04 -3.25
N ASN A 72 -23.76 -14.66 -2.12
CA ASN A 72 -24.63 -14.65 -0.94
C ASN A 72 -24.64 -13.26 -0.29
N ASP A 73 -25.82 -12.85 0.22
CA ASP A 73 -26.00 -11.57 0.90
C ASP A 73 -25.06 -11.42 2.11
N VAL A 74 -24.34 -10.31 2.14
CA VAL A 74 -23.47 -9.96 3.27
C VAL A 74 -24.32 -9.40 4.42
N ASP A 75 -24.10 -9.91 5.63
CA ASP A 75 -24.66 -9.37 6.88
C ASP A 75 -23.68 -8.39 7.53
N LYS A 76 -22.47 -8.86 7.81
CA LYS A 76 -21.43 -8.10 8.52
C LYS A 76 -20.04 -8.44 8.03
N ILE A 77 -19.12 -7.49 8.20
CA ILE A 77 -17.70 -7.62 7.89
C ILE A 77 -16.92 -7.45 9.19
N LYS A 78 -16.13 -8.46 9.57
CA LYS A 78 -15.10 -8.29 10.59
C LYS A 78 -13.86 -7.69 9.95
N VAL A 79 -13.39 -6.59 10.51
CA VAL A 79 -12.18 -5.90 10.07
C VAL A 79 -11.07 -6.21 11.07
N PHE A 80 -10.02 -6.86 10.58
CA PHE A 80 -8.84 -7.20 11.35
C PHE A 80 -7.62 -6.40 10.89
N VAL A 81 -6.57 -6.38 11.71
CA VAL A 81 -5.31 -5.71 11.40
C VAL A 81 -4.11 -6.56 11.80
N VAL A 82 -3.02 -6.39 11.07
CA VAL A 82 -1.66 -6.79 11.45
C VAL A 82 -0.69 -5.64 11.14
N GLN A 83 0.42 -5.55 11.88
CA GLN A 83 1.55 -4.74 11.43
C GLN A 83 2.30 -5.49 10.32
N GLY A 84 2.68 -4.79 9.26
CA GLY A 84 3.23 -5.43 8.06
C GLY A 84 2.16 -6.19 7.29
N SER A 85 2.51 -7.37 6.75
CA SER A 85 1.61 -8.27 6.02
C SER A 85 1.77 -9.69 6.54
N ASN A 86 0.66 -10.36 6.86
CA ASN A 86 0.65 -11.76 7.28
C ASN A 86 -0.70 -12.39 6.91
N ALA A 87 -0.70 -13.25 5.90
CA ALA A 87 -1.93 -13.86 5.40
C ALA A 87 -2.52 -14.95 6.30
N ASN A 88 -1.87 -15.31 7.41
CA ASN A 88 -2.38 -16.31 8.36
C ASN A 88 -3.43 -15.68 9.30
N PRO A 89 -4.71 -16.10 9.25
CA PRO A 89 -5.78 -15.53 10.08
C PRO A 89 -5.54 -15.62 11.59
N THR A 90 -4.74 -16.58 12.06
CA THR A 90 -4.46 -16.71 13.50
C THR A 90 -3.63 -15.56 14.06
N SER A 91 -2.94 -14.81 13.20
CA SER A 91 -2.14 -13.64 13.58
C SER A 91 -2.95 -12.34 13.65
N TRP A 92 -4.12 -12.33 13.01
CA TRP A 92 -4.93 -11.14 12.82
C TRP A 92 -5.57 -10.68 14.12
N LYS A 93 -5.61 -9.36 14.34
CA LYS A 93 -6.24 -8.77 15.52
C LYS A 93 -7.53 -8.08 15.11
N LEU A 94 -8.64 -8.48 15.73
CA LEU A 94 -9.94 -7.88 15.42
C LEU A 94 -9.95 -6.41 15.85
N VAL A 95 -10.22 -5.52 14.91
CA VAL A 95 -10.40 -4.09 15.17
C VAL A 95 -11.87 -3.82 15.49
N LYS A 96 -12.77 -4.26 14.60
CA LYS A 96 -14.22 -4.05 14.76
C LYS A 96 -15.02 -4.98 13.86
N THR A 97 -16.33 -5.01 14.10
CA THR A 97 -17.32 -5.63 13.22
C THR A 97 -18.23 -4.54 12.66
N VAL A 98 -18.42 -4.53 11.35
CA VAL A 98 -19.22 -3.53 10.62
C VAL A 98 -20.42 -4.22 9.97
N THR A 99 -21.63 -3.76 10.25
CA THR A 99 -22.83 -4.23 9.52
C THR A 99 -22.80 -3.71 8.09
N TYR A 100 -23.10 -4.56 7.12
CA TYR A 100 -23.21 -4.13 5.72
C TYR A 100 -24.48 -3.30 5.54
N ALA A 101 -24.31 -2.04 5.14
CA ALA A 101 -25.39 -1.06 5.04
C ALA A 101 -25.80 -0.76 3.59
N GLY A 102 -25.27 -1.52 2.63
CA GLY A 102 -25.46 -1.29 1.19
C GLY A 102 -24.20 -0.76 0.51
N GLU A 103 -24.36 -0.27 -0.72
CA GLU A 103 -23.25 0.26 -1.51
C GLU A 103 -22.51 1.39 -0.78
N GLY A 104 -21.18 1.33 -0.81
CA GLY A 104 -20.33 2.31 -0.16
C GLY A 104 -20.20 2.12 1.36
N THR A 105 -20.53 0.93 1.88
CA THR A 105 -20.29 0.57 3.30
C THR A 105 -18.85 0.87 3.66
N GLU A 106 -18.64 1.69 4.69
CA GLU A 106 -17.32 2.12 5.14
C GLU A 106 -16.68 1.07 6.06
N LEU A 107 -15.50 0.59 5.67
CA LEU A 107 -14.60 -0.18 6.52
C LEU A 107 -13.45 0.72 6.93
N SER A 108 -13.48 1.20 8.18
CA SER A 108 -12.49 2.16 8.66
C SER A 108 -12.04 1.89 10.09
N ALA A 109 -10.86 2.40 10.43
CA ALA A 109 -10.29 2.35 11.76
C ALA A 109 -9.50 3.63 12.06
N THR A 110 -9.57 4.09 13.30
CA THR A 110 -8.68 5.11 13.83
C THR A 110 -7.37 4.48 14.33
N GLY A 111 -6.30 5.27 14.44
CA GLY A 111 -5.07 4.75 15.03
C GLY A 111 -5.24 4.28 16.48
N ALA A 112 -6.16 4.85 17.26
CA ALA A 112 -6.48 4.34 18.59
C ALA A 112 -7.10 2.93 18.56
N GLU A 113 -8.01 2.67 17.61
CA GLU A 113 -8.62 1.34 17.44
C GLU A 113 -7.59 0.31 16.97
N ILE A 114 -6.70 0.69 16.05
CA ILE A 114 -5.60 -0.17 15.58
C ILE A 114 -4.65 -0.50 16.73
N ALA A 115 -4.22 0.50 17.48
CA ALA A 115 -3.31 0.33 18.61
C ALA A 115 -3.93 -0.57 19.70
N THR A 116 -5.22 -0.37 19.99
CA THR A 116 -5.97 -1.22 20.95
C THR A 116 -6.02 -2.68 20.48
N ALA A 117 -6.34 -2.93 19.21
CA ALA A 117 -6.37 -4.28 18.66
C ALA A 117 -5.00 -4.98 18.72
N LEU A 118 -3.93 -4.23 18.48
CA LEU A 118 -2.55 -4.72 18.54
C LEU A 118 -1.99 -4.83 19.97
N GLY A 119 -2.67 -4.28 20.98
CA GLY A 119 -2.20 -4.27 22.36
C GLY A 119 -1.02 -3.31 22.60
N VAL A 120 -0.97 -2.20 21.87
CA VAL A 120 0.09 -1.18 21.95
C VAL A 120 -0.49 0.21 22.21
N ALA A 121 0.34 1.17 22.60
CA ALA A 121 -0.06 2.57 22.66
C ALA A 121 -0.10 3.20 21.25
N PRO A 122 -0.97 4.18 20.96
CA PRO A 122 -1.02 4.84 19.65
C PRO A 122 0.33 5.42 19.20
N ALA A 123 1.16 5.91 20.13
CA ALA A 123 2.50 6.43 19.84
C ALA A 123 3.48 5.36 19.30
N ALA A 124 3.20 4.07 19.50
CA ALA A 124 3.99 2.97 18.93
C ALA A 124 3.71 2.77 17.42
N LEU A 125 2.65 3.38 16.89
CA LEU A 125 2.38 3.39 15.46
C LEU A 125 3.30 4.44 14.79
N THR A 126 4.58 4.10 14.61
CA THR A 126 5.60 5.05 14.14
C THR A 126 5.58 5.27 12.62
N PRO A 127 6.00 6.44 12.11
CA PRO A 127 6.11 6.72 10.68
C PRO A 127 6.94 5.67 9.92
N GLY A 128 6.51 5.34 8.70
CA GLY A 128 7.16 4.34 7.85
C GLY A 128 6.67 2.91 8.07
N ASN A 129 6.01 2.62 9.20
CA ASN A 129 5.29 1.35 9.37
C ASN A 129 4.01 1.34 8.54
N PHE A 130 3.63 0.15 8.08
CA PHE A 130 2.34 -0.09 7.45
C PHE A 130 1.58 -1.20 8.17
N TYR A 131 0.26 -1.18 8.01
CA TYR A 131 -0.69 -2.08 8.62
C TYR A 131 -1.61 -2.63 7.55
N THR A 132 -1.62 -3.95 7.37
CA THR A 132 -2.57 -4.60 6.48
C THR A 132 -3.84 -4.94 7.25
N PHE A 133 -4.95 -4.47 6.71
CA PHE A 133 -6.28 -4.82 7.15
C PHE A 133 -6.75 -6.04 6.38
N TYR A 134 -7.34 -7.00 7.08
CA TYR A 134 -7.99 -8.17 6.51
C TYR A 134 -9.47 -8.14 6.84
N ASN A 135 -10.30 -8.40 5.84
CA ASN A 135 -11.74 -8.40 5.96
C ASN A 135 -12.25 -9.84 5.93
N GLN A 136 -13.05 -10.23 6.91
CA GLN A 136 -13.83 -11.46 6.88
C GLN A 136 -15.30 -11.10 6.69
N VAL A 137 -15.87 -11.55 5.58
CA VAL A 137 -17.27 -11.42 5.25
C VAL A 137 -18.06 -12.47 6.01
N ILE A 138 -19.19 -12.08 6.60
CA ILE A 138 -20.17 -12.98 7.22
C ILE A 138 -21.49 -12.75 6.50
N THR A 139 -22.06 -13.81 5.95
CA THR A 139 -23.34 -13.75 5.22
C THR A 139 -24.53 -13.78 6.17
N LYS A 140 -25.72 -13.45 5.68
CA LYS A 140 -26.98 -13.60 6.44
C LYS A 140 -27.27 -15.06 6.83
N SER A 141 -26.72 -16.03 6.10
CA SER A 141 -26.79 -17.46 6.44
C SER A 141 -25.75 -17.89 7.50
N GLY A 142 -24.84 -17.01 7.90
CA GLY A 142 -23.82 -17.27 8.91
C GLY A 142 -22.50 -17.86 8.37
N GLU A 143 -22.38 -18.03 7.05
CA GLU A 143 -21.15 -18.46 6.41
C GLU A 143 -20.09 -17.35 6.46
N THR A 144 -18.82 -17.74 6.52
CA THR A 144 -17.70 -16.80 6.60
C THR A 144 -16.75 -16.95 5.42
N TYR A 145 -16.32 -15.83 4.84
CA TYR A 145 -15.37 -15.80 3.73
C TYR A 145 -14.26 -14.81 4.00
N ASP A 146 -13.01 -15.25 3.88
CA ASP A 146 -11.80 -14.43 3.94
C ASP A 146 -10.71 -15.05 3.07
N ILE A 147 -9.51 -14.46 3.05
CA ILE A 147 -8.44 -14.94 2.16
C ILE A 147 -7.96 -16.37 2.44
N SER A 148 -8.33 -16.99 3.57
CA SER A 148 -7.92 -18.36 3.91
C SER A 148 -8.81 -19.45 3.33
N ASN A 149 -10.03 -19.11 2.91
CA ASN A 149 -11.03 -20.09 2.44
C ASN A 149 -11.65 -19.74 1.09
N ILE A 150 -11.02 -18.85 0.33
CA ILE A 150 -11.36 -18.53 -1.05
C ILE A 150 -10.26 -19.01 -2.01
N ASN A 151 -10.56 -19.01 -3.31
CA ASN A 151 -9.56 -19.27 -4.34
C ASN A 151 -8.55 -18.09 -4.41
N SER A 152 -7.25 -18.38 -4.41
CA SER A 152 -6.20 -17.35 -4.49
C SER A 152 -6.27 -16.53 -5.78
N ALA A 153 -6.72 -17.10 -6.91
CA ALA A 153 -6.91 -16.38 -8.15
C ALA A 153 -8.05 -15.33 -8.07
N LEU A 154 -9.09 -15.61 -7.26
CA LEU A 154 -10.13 -14.63 -6.97
C LEU A 154 -9.54 -13.46 -6.16
N GLU A 155 -8.69 -13.76 -5.19
CA GLU A 155 -8.05 -12.74 -4.34
C GLU A 155 -7.06 -11.85 -5.11
N SER A 156 -6.20 -12.45 -5.94
CA SER A 156 -5.12 -11.72 -6.62
C SER A 156 -5.55 -11.08 -7.95
N GLY A 157 -6.67 -11.51 -8.53
CA GLY A 157 -7.13 -11.05 -9.83
C GLY A 157 -7.74 -9.64 -9.75
N SER A 158 -7.03 -8.65 -10.27
CA SER A 158 -7.49 -7.24 -10.28
C SER A 158 -8.84 -7.05 -10.97
N PHE A 159 -9.18 -7.89 -11.95
CA PHE A 159 -10.48 -7.88 -12.64
C PHE A 159 -11.67 -8.13 -11.70
N TYR A 160 -11.49 -8.88 -10.62
CA TYR A 160 -12.57 -9.18 -9.67
C TYR A 160 -12.80 -8.06 -8.65
N GLY A 161 -11.87 -7.09 -8.54
CA GLY A 161 -11.98 -5.94 -7.64
C GLY A 161 -12.12 -6.29 -6.16
N VAL A 162 -11.71 -7.50 -5.77
CA VAL A 162 -11.93 -8.09 -4.44
C VAL A 162 -11.22 -7.27 -3.37
N CYS A 163 -11.91 -6.99 -2.26
CA CYS A 163 -11.38 -6.22 -1.14
C CYS A 163 -11.34 -7.04 0.15
N PHE A 164 -10.68 -8.20 0.14
CA PHE A 164 -10.42 -8.95 1.37
C PHE A 164 -9.23 -8.41 2.16
N ARG A 165 -8.40 -7.55 1.57
CA ARG A 165 -7.36 -6.81 2.27
C ARG A 165 -7.10 -5.44 1.66
N TRP A 166 -6.60 -4.54 2.49
CA TRP A 166 -6.11 -3.22 2.10
C TRP A 166 -5.04 -2.79 3.09
N THR A 167 -4.17 -1.85 2.71
CA THR A 167 -3.04 -1.45 3.56
C THR A 167 -3.12 0.04 3.85
N ALA A 168 -2.83 0.39 5.09
CA ALA A 168 -2.62 1.77 5.50
C ALA A 168 -1.20 1.97 6.02
N SER A 169 -0.62 3.14 5.75
CA SER A 169 0.72 3.50 6.19
C SER A 169 0.66 4.62 7.22
N VAL A 170 1.54 4.58 8.22
CA VAL A 170 1.74 5.74 9.09
C VAL A 170 2.65 6.71 8.35
N VAL A 171 2.09 7.86 8.04
CA VAL A 171 2.79 8.96 7.39
C VAL A 171 2.92 10.11 8.36
N CYS A 172 3.90 10.95 8.09
CA CYS A 172 4.04 12.22 8.75
C CYS A 172 3.94 13.29 7.66
N PRO A 173 2.73 13.84 7.40
CA PRO A 173 2.50 14.74 6.28
C PRO A 173 3.48 15.92 6.26
N PHE A 174 3.77 16.42 5.06
CA PHE A 174 4.58 17.63 4.95
C PHE A 174 3.78 18.83 5.44
N VAL A 175 4.33 19.60 6.37
CA VAL A 175 3.75 20.85 6.86
C VAL A 175 4.88 21.87 6.94
N ALA A 176 4.85 22.87 6.07
CA ALA A 176 5.71 24.04 6.17
C ALA A 176 5.27 24.96 7.33
N PRO A 177 6.18 25.79 7.89
CA PRO A 177 7.60 25.87 7.58
C PRO A 177 8.41 24.75 8.28
N MET A 178 9.39 24.23 7.57
CA MET A 178 10.32 23.22 8.06
C MET A 178 11.75 23.77 8.21
N ALA A 179 11.97 25.04 7.85
CA ALA A 179 13.21 25.75 8.17
C ALA A 179 13.62 25.62 9.65
N GLY A 180 14.93 25.56 9.90
CA GLY A 180 15.49 25.48 11.24
C GLY A 180 16.91 24.92 11.29
N ASN A 181 17.39 24.73 12.52
CA ASN A 181 18.64 24.04 12.78
C ASN A 181 18.39 22.54 12.93
N TYR A 182 19.23 21.74 12.29
CA TYR A 182 19.13 20.30 12.27
C TYR A 182 20.46 19.70 12.70
N LYS A 183 20.38 18.67 13.55
CA LYS A 183 21.51 17.83 13.89
C LYS A 183 21.72 16.78 12.80
N VAL A 184 22.96 16.63 12.34
CA VAL A 184 23.37 15.55 11.44
C VAL A 184 23.39 14.25 12.24
N ILE A 185 22.59 13.28 11.80
CA ILE A 185 22.56 11.93 12.36
C ILE A 185 23.47 11.01 11.55
N GLN A 186 23.44 11.16 10.23
CA GLN A 186 24.29 10.42 9.30
C GLN A 186 24.52 11.30 8.08
N ASP A 187 25.75 11.32 7.59
CA ASP A 187 26.11 11.94 6.32
C ASP A 187 27.19 11.09 5.63
N ASP A 188 26.75 10.25 4.69
CA ASP A 188 27.65 9.42 3.88
C ASP A 188 28.36 10.26 2.79
N TRP A 189 27.99 11.53 2.63
CA TRP A 189 28.68 12.45 1.71
C TRP A 189 30.01 12.93 2.31
N ALA A 190 30.21 12.70 3.61
CA ALA A 190 31.37 13.13 4.39
C ALA A 190 31.57 14.65 4.39
N ASP A 191 30.49 15.41 4.20
CA ASP A 191 30.49 16.87 4.33
C ASP A 191 30.39 17.30 5.79
N TRP A 192 29.72 16.50 6.63
CA TRP A 192 29.49 16.77 8.05
C TRP A 192 29.71 15.52 8.92
N SER A 193 30.08 15.74 10.18
CA SER A 193 30.15 14.67 11.17
C SER A 193 28.82 14.47 11.90
N PRO A 194 28.45 13.23 12.30
CA PRO A 194 27.31 13.01 13.18
C PRO A 194 27.43 13.84 14.45
N GLY A 195 26.43 14.67 14.73
CA GLY A 195 26.46 15.63 15.83
C GLY A 195 26.48 17.09 15.39
N ASP A 196 27.00 17.38 14.20
CA ASP A 196 27.08 18.75 13.68
C ASP A 196 25.69 19.37 13.48
N ILE A 197 25.63 20.69 13.61
CA ILE A 197 24.40 21.46 13.40
C ILE A 197 24.46 22.14 12.03
N VAL A 198 23.51 21.80 11.17
CA VAL A 198 23.34 22.39 9.84
C VAL A 198 22.02 23.15 9.76
N LYS A 199 21.94 24.11 8.84
CA LYS A 199 20.75 24.92 8.64
C LYS A 199 19.99 24.47 7.41
N VAL A 200 18.70 24.18 7.58
CA VAL A 200 17.76 23.92 6.50
C VAL A 200 16.83 25.12 6.39
N THR A 201 16.55 25.57 5.17
CA THR A 201 15.55 26.62 4.92
C THR A 201 14.38 26.06 4.13
N ASP A 202 13.26 26.76 4.13
CA ASP A 202 12.17 26.43 3.23
C ASP A 202 12.59 26.70 1.77
N GLY A 203 12.05 25.90 0.86
CA GLY A 203 12.24 26.09 -0.58
C GLY A 203 11.30 27.18 -1.14
N PRO A 204 11.46 27.54 -2.42
CA PRO A 204 10.65 28.59 -3.04
C PRO A 204 9.17 28.19 -3.23
N GLY A 205 8.87 26.89 -3.30
CA GLY A 205 7.51 26.35 -3.39
C GLY A 205 6.97 25.85 -2.04
N ALA A 206 5.63 25.71 -1.96
CA ALA A 206 4.91 25.36 -0.73
C ALA A 206 5.30 23.99 -0.12
N ASN A 207 5.78 23.04 -0.93
CA ASN A 207 6.20 21.71 -0.48
C ASN A 207 7.68 21.46 -0.77
N GLN A 208 8.52 22.48 -0.57
CA GLN A 208 9.93 22.39 -0.88
C GLN A 208 10.80 22.71 0.34
N LEU A 209 11.93 22.02 0.44
CA LEU A 209 13.01 22.34 1.36
C LEU A 209 14.26 22.71 0.57
N ASN A 210 15.00 23.67 1.09
CA ASN A 210 16.28 24.08 0.53
C ASN A 210 17.41 23.63 1.47
N LEU A 211 18.23 22.72 0.96
CA LEU A 211 19.40 22.14 1.61
C LEU A 211 20.70 22.75 1.05
N GLY A 212 20.65 23.87 0.33
CA GLY A 212 21.83 24.54 -0.22
C GLY A 212 22.82 25.09 0.83
N GLN A 213 22.45 25.08 2.12
CA GLN A 213 23.36 25.37 3.25
C GLN A 213 23.85 24.10 3.96
N VAL A 214 23.32 22.94 3.58
CA VAL A 214 23.76 21.62 4.06
C VAL A 214 24.72 21.01 3.05
N TRP A 215 24.46 21.17 1.75
CA TRP A 215 25.28 20.56 0.71
C TRP A 215 25.48 21.45 -0.53
N PRO A 216 26.72 21.54 -1.04
CA PRO A 216 27.97 21.07 -0.41
C PRO A 216 28.28 21.89 0.85
N ASN A 217 29.09 21.34 1.76
CA ASN A 217 29.59 22.12 2.88
C ASN A 217 30.47 23.27 2.33
N SER A 218 30.28 24.50 2.84
CA SER A 218 31.01 25.69 2.41
C SER A 218 32.53 25.58 2.57
N ALA A 219 33.01 24.68 3.44
CA ALA A 219 34.42 24.34 3.58
C ALA A 219 35.00 23.58 2.37
N TYR A 220 34.16 22.86 1.62
CA TYR A 220 34.58 21.99 0.51
C TYR A 220 34.09 22.48 -0.87
N GLY A 221 33.16 23.44 -0.91
CA GLY A 221 32.72 24.07 -2.16
C GLY A 221 31.62 25.10 -1.95
N ASN A 222 31.37 25.91 -2.97
CA ASN A 222 30.24 26.84 -3.00
C ASN A 222 29.19 26.40 -4.03
N VAL A 223 27.91 26.58 -3.71
CA VAL A 223 26.81 26.37 -4.68
C VAL A 223 26.91 27.45 -5.76
N THR A 224 27.20 27.06 -7.00
CA THR A 224 27.48 28.04 -8.09
C THR A 224 26.26 28.53 -8.86
N SER A 225 25.14 27.80 -8.89
CA SER A 225 23.99 28.20 -9.71
C SER A 225 22.63 27.68 -9.28
N THR A 226 22.54 26.55 -8.56
CA THR A 226 21.23 25.98 -8.17
C THR A 226 21.31 25.32 -6.80
N PRO A 227 20.56 25.79 -5.79
CA PRO A 227 20.54 25.16 -4.48
C PRO A 227 19.95 23.75 -4.54
N LEU A 228 20.36 22.88 -3.60
CA LEU A 228 19.73 21.58 -3.43
C LEU A 228 18.31 21.75 -2.89
N VAL A 229 17.34 21.80 -3.80
CA VAL A 229 15.91 21.89 -3.46
C VAL A 229 15.28 20.51 -3.52
N VAL A 230 14.70 20.09 -2.40
CA VAL A 230 13.94 18.85 -2.24
C VAL A 230 12.46 19.17 -2.37
N THR A 231 11.77 18.52 -3.30
CA THR A 231 10.31 18.59 -3.43
C THR A 231 9.70 17.42 -2.67
N VAL A 232 8.73 17.72 -1.80
CA VAL A 232 8.07 16.76 -0.92
C VAL A 232 6.63 16.55 -1.37
N ASP A 233 6.19 15.30 -1.47
CA ASP A 233 4.78 14.98 -1.56
C ASP A 233 4.12 15.29 -0.21
N PRO A 234 3.18 16.25 -0.15
CA PRO A 234 2.61 16.66 1.12
C PRO A 234 1.81 15.58 1.84
N ALA A 235 1.26 14.61 1.11
CA ALA A 235 0.46 13.54 1.70
C ALA A 235 1.33 12.43 2.29
N THR A 236 2.43 12.09 1.62
CA THR A 236 3.25 10.91 1.99
C THR A 236 4.56 11.27 2.69
N GLY A 237 5.05 12.50 2.53
CA GLY A 237 6.39 12.90 2.95
C GLY A 237 7.50 12.39 2.01
N SER A 238 7.15 11.69 0.92
CA SER A 238 8.13 11.20 -0.06
C SER A 238 8.79 12.36 -0.79
N CYS A 239 10.09 12.27 -0.99
CA CYS A 239 10.89 13.37 -1.48
C CYS A 239 11.56 13.06 -2.81
N THR A 240 11.67 14.08 -3.66
CA THR A 240 12.41 14.04 -4.92
C THR A 240 13.33 15.24 -5.02
N ILE A 241 14.44 15.06 -5.72
CA ILE A 241 15.29 16.16 -6.21
C ILE A 241 15.27 16.11 -7.75
N PRO A 242 15.56 17.24 -8.44
CA PRO A 242 15.62 17.27 -9.90
C PRO A 242 16.46 16.11 -10.47
N ALA A 243 15.91 15.42 -11.47
CA ALA A 243 16.58 14.30 -12.13
C ALA A 243 17.63 14.80 -13.14
N SER A 244 18.65 13.98 -13.41
CA SER A 244 19.61 14.22 -14.51
C SER A 244 18.90 14.30 -15.88
N PRO A 245 19.33 15.16 -16.82
CA PRO A 245 20.49 16.05 -16.80
C PRO A 245 20.23 17.41 -16.14
N ALA A 246 19.04 17.64 -15.55
CA ALA A 246 18.70 18.84 -14.81
C ALA A 246 19.07 18.75 -13.30
N GLY A 247 19.98 17.84 -12.96
CA GLY A 247 20.41 17.57 -11.58
C GLY A 247 20.99 18.80 -10.89
N VAL A 248 21.22 18.70 -9.59
CA VAL A 248 21.85 19.79 -8.83
C VAL A 248 23.35 19.73 -9.09
N PHE A 249 23.88 20.72 -9.82
CA PHE A 249 25.30 20.83 -10.16
C PHE A 249 26.03 21.76 -9.19
N TRP A 250 27.26 21.41 -8.83
CA TRP A 250 28.14 22.23 -8.00
C TRP A 250 29.55 22.33 -8.60
N ALA A 251 30.20 23.48 -8.42
CA ALA A 251 31.60 23.71 -8.74
C ALA A 251 32.22 24.72 -7.76
N THR A 252 33.39 24.45 -7.20
CA THR A 252 34.65 25.05 -7.67
C THR A 252 35.80 24.17 -7.14
N GLY A 253 36.63 23.66 -8.04
CA GLY A 253 37.72 22.71 -7.75
C GLY A 253 37.40 21.26 -8.15
N TYR A 254 36.20 20.79 -7.85
CA TYR A 254 35.73 19.43 -8.17
C TYR A 254 34.27 19.49 -8.66
N PRO A 255 33.95 19.16 -9.92
CA PRO A 255 32.57 19.19 -10.38
C PRO A 255 31.83 17.93 -9.91
N GLY A 256 30.60 18.09 -9.43
CA GLY A 256 29.72 16.95 -9.17
C GLY A 256 28.24 17.26 -9.38
N SER A 257 27.42 16.23 -9.30
CA SER A 257 25.97 16.36 -9.39
C SER A 257 25.25 15.43 -8.44
N ALA A 258 24.10 15.88 -7.96
CA ALA A 258 23.14 15.07 -7.21
C ALA A 258 21.87 14.88 -8.04
N SER A 259 21.37 13.65 -8.10
CA SER A 259 20.14 13.33 -8.83
C SER A 259 19.34 12.20 -8.19
N THR A 260 18.03 12.18 -8.48
CA THR A 260 17.21 10.99 -8.27
C THR A 260 17.46 9.97 -9.39
N GLY A 261 17.61 8.70 -9.04
CA GLY A 261 17.75 7.56 -9.96
C GLY A 261 17.15 6.28 -9.38
N ALA A 262 17.23 5.16 -10.12
CA ALA A 262 16.76 3.87 -9.63
C ALA A 262 17.56 3.44 -8.39
N GLY A 263 16.94 3.46 -7.20
CA GLY A 263 17.59 3.24 -5.92
C GLY A 263 17.64 4.47 -5.00
N SER A 264 17.32 5.65 -5.52
CA SER A 264 17.14 6.85 -4.69
C SER A 264 15.83 6.78 -3.91
N SER A 265 15.86 7.27 -2.68
CA SER A 265 14.68 7.40 -1.82
C SER A 265 14.80 8.65 -0.96
N GLY A 266 13.68 9.22 -0.55
CA GLY A 266 13.70 10.37 0.34
C GLY A 266 12.40 10.49 1.13
N LEU A 267 12.52 10.79 2.42
CA LEU A 267 11.41 10.96 3.34
C LEU A 267 11.65 12.19 4.20
N VAL A 268 10.65 13.07 4.26
CA VAL A 268 10.59 14.21 5.17
C VAL A 268 9.37 14.02 6.06
N PHE A 269 9.62 13.98 7.37
CA PHE A 269 8.61 13.77 8.39
C PHE A 269 8.50 15.00 9.29
N SER A 270 7.62 15.94 8.93
CA SER A 270 7.49 17.25 9.60
C SER A 270 7.23 17.18 11.10
N CYS A 271 6.28 16.33 11.50
CA CYS A 271 5.91 16.06 12.88
C CYS A 271 7.05 15.50 13.75
N THR A 272 8.07 14.89 13.14
CA THR A 272 9.28 14.44 13.86
C THR A 272 10.49 15.31 13.58
N GLY A 273 10.39 16.28 12.64
CA GLY A 273 11.53 17.05 12.18
C GLY A 273 12.62 16.21 11.50
N ARG A 274 12.30 15.02 10.97
CA ARG A 274 13.30 14.13 10.37
C ARG A 274 13.34 14.29 8.86
N ILE A 275 14.55 14.43 8.32
CA ILE A 275 14.82 14.41 6.87
C ILE A 275 15.75 13.23 6.62
N SER A 276 15.38 12.33 5.71
CA SER A 276 16.18 11.17 5.33
C SER A 276 16.24 11.10 3.82
N LEU A 277 17.40 11.31 3.23
CA LEU A 277 17.63 11.27 1.79
C LEU A 277 18.64 10.18 1.47
N SER A 278 18.42 9.47 0.37
CA SER A 278 19.39 8.60 -0.28
C SER A 278 19.36 8.96 -1.76
N ILE A 279 20.39 9.68 -2.20
CA ILE A 279 20.45 10.25 -3.54
C ILE A 279 21.71 9.78 -4.24
N ARG A 280 21.65 9.72 -5.57
CA ARG A 280 22.82 9.35 -6.37
C ARG A 280 23.74 10.54 -6.47
N LEU A 281 25.00 10.36 -6.10
CA LEU A 281 26.05 11.37 -6.23
C LEU A 281 27.04 10.99 -7.31
N LEU A 282 27.34 11.95 -8.20
CA LEU A 282 28.41 11.87 -9.18
C LEU A 282 29.48 12.87 -8.79
N TYR A 283 30.72 12.42 -8.66
CA TYR A 283 31.87 13.23 -8.31
C TYR A 283 32.96 13.07 -9.38
N ASN A 284 33.35 14.16 -10.04
CA ASN A 284 34.32 14.17 -11.14
C ASN A 284 34.01 13.13 -12.24
N GLY A 285 32.73 12.92 -12.54
CA GLY A 285 32.25 11.90 -13.49
C GLY A 285 32.19 10.46 -12.96
N GLY A 286 32.71 10.19 -11.75
CA GLY A 286 32.62 8.90 -11.08
C GLY A 286 31.37 8.77 -10.21
N ASP A 287 30.64 7.66 -10.36
CA ASP A 287 29.48 7.32 -9.53
C ASP A 287 29.92 6.94 -8.12
N GLN A 288 29.44 7.68 -7.13
CA GLN A 288 29.70 7.42 -5.71
C GLN A 288 28.61 6.54 -5.09
N GLY A 289 27.60 6.13 -5.88
CA GLY A 289 26.47 5.33 -5.41
C GLY A 289 25.39 6.18 -4.74
N PHE A 290 24.59 5.52 -3.89
CA PHE A 290 23.42 6.07 -3.23
C PHE A 290 23.72 6.41 -1.78
N ASN A 291 24.34 7.57 -1.59
CA ASN A 291 24.79 7.99 -0.26
C ASN A 291 23.63 8.62 0.54
N LYS A 292 23.60 8.34 1.85
CA LYS A 292 22.53 8.81 2.73
C LYS A 292 22.89 10.09 3.47
N LEU A 293 21.89 10.95 3.62
CA LEU A 293 21.89 12.08 4.54
C LEU A 293 20.68 11.96 5.46
N ILE A 294 20.89 11.94 6.76
CA ILE A 294 19.84 11.91 7.78
C ILE A 294 20.02 13.09 8.73
N LEU A 295 19.01 13.95 8.78
CA LEU A 295 18.96 15.13 9.63
C LEU A 295 17.80 15.05 10.62
N GLN A 296 17.99 15.64 11.80
CA GLN A 296 17.01 15.71 12.87
C GLN A 296 16.87 17.14 13.39
N LYS A 297 15.69 17.76 13.23
CA LYS A 297 15.40 19.11 13.71
C LYS A 297 15.63 19.20 15.22
N GLN A 298 16.23 20.30 15.67
CA GLN A 298 16.46 20.63 17.08
C GLN A 298 15.34 21.53 17.63
#